data_AF-A0A149TX61-F1
#
_entry.id   AF-A0A149TX61-F1
#
_cell.length_a   1.000
_cell.length_b   1.000
_cell.length_c   1.000
_cell.angle_alpha   90.00
_cell.angle_beta   90.00
_cell.angle_gamma   90.00
#
_symmetry.space_group_name_H-M   'P 1'
#
loop_
_entity.id
_entity.type
_entity.pdbx_description
1 polymer ?
#
loop_
_entity_poly.entity_id
_entity_poly.type
_entity_poly.pdbx_seq_one_letter_code
_entity_poly.pdbx_strand_id
1 'polypeptide(L)'
;MALAEKKSPPQSWIDPDTGHRVIRVTDEPGSASLYFNINAYTPDGKQMIYTTADRGIGVIDLATFTAKPLVKGPVGGGPGAVVVGHKTPTVYYFKGLKGDAQYASLWSANIQTGEQRKIADLPRRAGIFSINADETLGVGSYIIGDGEDYNGRQAGQVAQQHTPDEPLDKKTKMARRLAARLPMVVFTVDLHTGQIKPVFASTDWIDHLQFSPTDPTLLMYAHQGEWQQVEKLWTIRTDGSQNKHINPRIMKMEGSGHQWWDHNGKNIWYDLHIPLGMISFVASYNVENGDRTWFHYTPEESSIHFTRSVDGTLFAGDGSDAPGAKWLYLFHPELIKDDHSLGEHLIQPGRFRAEKLVNMSKHNYHLEPNVNFTPDGKYVIFRSNMLGPTYVFAVEVHK
;
A
#
# COMPACT_ATOMS: atom_id res chain seq x y z
N MET A 1 -5.86 -29.58 -33.94
CA MET A 1 -4.94 -29.29 -32.82
C MET A 1 -5.76 -29.36 -31.54
N ALA A 2 -5.46 -30.31 -30.65
CA ALA A 2 -6.10 -30.38 -29.35
C ALA A 2 -5.71 -29.11 -28.55
N LEU A 3 -6.71 -28.36 -28.09
CA LEU A 3 -6.52 -27.33 -27.07
C LEU A 3 -5.96 -28.05 -25.84
N ALA A 4 -4.68 -27.84 -25.54
CA ALA A 4 -4.13 -28.25 -24.26
C ALA A 4 -4.99 -27.58 -23.18
N GLU A 5 -5.65 -28.38 -22.33
CA GLU A 5 -6.29 -27.86 -21.12
C GLU A 5 -5.24 -27.03 -20.38
N LYS A 6 -5.50 -25.72 -20.24
CA LYS A 6 -4.71 -24.87 -19.34
C LYS A 6 -4.96 -25.41 -17.93
N LYS A 7 -4.09 -26.30 -17.48
CA LYS A 7 -4.11 -26.84 -16.12
C LYS A 7 -3.98 -25.65 -15.16
N SER A 8 -5.00 -25.45 -14.33
CA SER A 8 -4.97 -24.43 -13.27
C SER A 8 -3.72 -24.62 -12.41
N PRO A 9 -3.08 -23.52 -11.94
CA PRO A 9 -1.99 -23.61 -10.98
C PRO A 9 -2.37 -24.46 -9.76
N PRO A 10 -1.40 -25.15 -9.12
CA PRO A 10 -1.67 -25.95 -7.93
C PRO A 10 -2.29 -25.10 -6.82
N GLN A 11 -3.21 -25.68 -6.06
CA GLN A 11 -3.83 -25.02 -4.91
C GLN A 11 -2.84 -24.81 -3.76
N SER A 12 -1.89 -25.73 -3.57
CA SER A 12 -0.76 -25.51 -2.66
C SER A 12 0.45 -26.36 -3.07
N TRP A 13 1.65 -25.90 -2.70
CA TRP A 13 2.89 -26.65 -2.87
C TRP A 13 3.90 -26.25 -1.79
N ILE A 14 4.96 -27.04 -1.63
CA ILE A 14 6.14 -26.65 -0.86
C ILE A 14 7.15 -26.03 -1.83
N ASP A 15 7.56 -24.79 -1.57
CA ASP A 15 8.62 -24.15 -2.36
C ASP A 15 9.90 -24.97 -2.19
N PRO A 16 10.50 -25.49 -3.28
CA PRO A 16 11.61 -26.42 -3.18
C PRO A 16 12.92 -25.78 -2.69
N ASP A 17 13.06 -24.45 -2.79
CA ASP A 17 14.27 -23.74 -2.41
C ASP A 17 14.22 -23.27 -0.94
N THR A 18 13.03 -23.04 -0.41
CA THR A 18 12.85 -22.51 0.95
C THR A 18 12.23 -23.51 1.92
N GLY A 19 11.45 -24.48 1.43
CA GLY A 19 10.69 -25.42 2.25
C GLY A 19 9.41 -24.85 2.86
N HIS A 20 9.06 -23.58 2.57
CA HIS A 20 7.79 -23.01 3.02
C HIS A 20 6.64 -23.48 2.16
N ARG A 21 5.46 -23.67 2.77
CA ARG A 21 4.25 -23.95 2.02
C ARG A 21 3.68 -22.68 1.43
N VAL A 22 3.38 -22.73 0.14
CA VAL A 22 2.65 -21.69 -0.58
C VAL A 22 1.27 -22.22 -0.96
N ILE A 23 0.26 -21.39 -0.77
CA ILE A 23 -1.16 -21.68 -0.98
C ILE A 23 -1.70 -20.64 -1.95
N ARG A 24 -2.38 -21.08 -3.00
CA ARG A 24 -3.16 -20.21 -3.88
C ARG A 24 -4.51 -19.95 -3.21
N VAL A 25 -4.77 -18.69 -2.88
CA VAL A 25 -5.93 -18.27 -2.07
C VAL A 25 -7.15 -17.94 -2.95
N THR A 26 -6.93 -17.59 -4.21
CA THR A 26 -8.01 -17.35 -5.18
C THR A 26 -8.04 -18.40 -6.28
N ASP A 27 -9.23 -18.76 -6.74
CA ASP A 27 -9.42 -19.75 -7.80
C ASP A 27 -9.44 -19.11 -9.19
N GLU A 28 -9.92 -17.88 -9.27
CA GLU A 28 -10.10 -17.15 -10.51
C GLU A 28 -8.83 -16.39 -10.94
N PRO A 29 -8.43 -16.52 -12.23
CA PRO A 29 -7.32 -15.75 -12.77
C PRO A 29 -7.66 -14.26 -12.83
N GLY A 30 -6.63 -13.42 -12.72
CA GLY A 30 -6.78 -11.96 -12.78
C GLY A 30 -7.22 -11.34 -11.45
N SER A 31 -7.14 -12.09 -10.35
CA SER A 31 -7.37 -11.61 -8.99
C SER A 31 -6.08 -11.01 -8.40
N ALA A 32 -6.21 -10.09 -7.44
CA ALA A 32 -5.07 -9.43 -6.81
C ALA A 32 -5.34 -9.07 -5.33
N SER A 33 -4.32 -9.19 -4.47
CA SER A 33 -4.32 -8.56 -3.15
C SER A 33 -4.37 -7.03 -3.28
N LEU A 34 -4.59 -6.30 -2.20
CA LEU A 34 -4.54 -4.85 -2.21
C LEU A 34 -3.09 -4.34 -2.09
N TYR A 35 -2.91 -3.03 -2.25
CA TYR A 35 -1.61 -2.39 -2.05
C TYR A 35 -1.16 -2.58 -0.59
N PHE A 36 0.14 -2.78 -0.35
CA PHE A 36 0.66 -3.34 0.91
C PHE A 36 0.25 -2.60 2.20
N ASN A 37 -0.02 -1.30 2.10
CA ASN A 37 -0.38 -0.44 3.23
C ASN A 37 -1.88 -0.08 3.29
N ILE A 38 -2.70 -0.68 2.43
CA ILE A 38 -4.16 -0.54 2.49
C ILE A 38 -4.70 -1.60 3.43
N ASN A 39 -5.53 -1.19 4.41
CA ASN A 39 -6.20 -2.14 5.28
C ASN A 39 -7.18 -3.02 4.48
N ALA A 40 -6.88 -4.31 4.38
CA ALA A 40 -7.67 -5.29 3.65
C ALA A 40 -8.43 -6.25 4.58
N TYR A 41 -8.23 -6.20 5.90
CA TYR A 41 -8.76 -7.20 6.82
C TYR A 41 -9.94 -6.68 7.62
N THR A 42 -10.88 -7.58 7.92
CA THR A 42 -11.94 -7.29 8.88
C THR A 42 -11.35 -7.08 10.28
N PRO A 43 -12.00 -6.26 11.14
CA PRO A 43 -11.51 -5.98 12.49
C PRO A 43 -11.29 -7.20 13.37
N ASP A 44 -12.06 -8.28 13.14
CA ASP A 44 -11.91 -9.56 13.86
C ASP A 44 -10.81 -10.46 13.29
N GLY A 45 -10.12 -10.01 12.23
CA GLY A 45 -9.02 -10.69 11.58
C GLY A 45 -9.40 -11.97 10.84
N LYS A 46 -10.69 -12.22 10.58
CA LYS A 46 -11.15 -13.49 9.98
C LYS A 46 -11.28 -13.45 8.46
N GLN A 47 -11.46 -12.27 7.88
CA GLN A 47 -11.69 -12.12 6.46
C GLN A 47 -10.77 -11.06 5.86
N MET A 48 -10.44 -11.25 4.59
CA MET A 48 -9.67 -10.29 3.80
C MET A 48 -10.40 -9.97 2.51
N ILE A 49 -10.43 -8.70 2.11
CA ILE A 49 -10.91 -8.31 0.78
C ILE A 49 -9.79 -8.40 -0.27
N TYR A 50 -10.17 -8.61 -1.52
CA TYR A 50 -9.26 -8.63 -2.65
C TYR A 50 -9.95 -8.10 -3.91
N THR A 51 -9.16 -7.79 -4.94
CA THR A 51 -9.68 -7.35 -6.25
C THR A 51 -10.00 -8.56 -7.12
N THR A 52 -11.23 -8.66 -7.61
CA THR A 52 -11.68 -9.70 -8.56
C THR A 52 -11.33 -9.32 -10.01
N ALA A 53 -11.41 -10.31 -10.92
CA ALA A 53 -11.05 -10.12 -12.34
C ALA A 53 -11.86 -9.02 -13.06
N ASP A 54 -13.11 -8.79 -12.65
CA ASP A 54 -13.95 -7.69 -13.18
C ASP A 54 -13.65 -6.32 -12.55
N ARG A 55 -12.59 -6.25 -11.73
CA ARG A 55 -12.22 -5.09 -10.89
C ARG A 55 -13.29 -4.76 -9.85
N GLY A 56 -13.95 -5.79 -9.36
CA GLY A 56 -14.84 -5.75 -8.21
C GLY A 56 -14.08 -6.02 -6.90
N ILE A 57 -14.85 -6.33 -5.87
CA ILE A 57 -14.36 -6.70 -4.54
C ILE A 57 -14.83 -8.10 -4.24
N GLY A 58 -13.90 -8.99 -3.90
CA GLY A 58 -14.18 -10.29 -3.31
C GLY A 58 -13.74 -10.32 -1.86
N VAL A 59 -14.15 -11.37 -1.15
CA VAL A 59 -13.84 -11.63 0.26
C VAL A 59 -13.31 -13.05 0.39
N ILE A 60 -12.20 -13.20 1.09
CA ILE A 60 -11.59 -14.47 1.46
C ILE A 60 -11.83 -14.70 2.95
N ASP A 61 -12.31 -15.88 3.30
CA ASP A 61 -12.26 -16.41 4.67
C ASP A 61 -10.84 -16.93 4.95
N LEU A 62 -10.15 -16.38 5.96
CA LEU A 62 -8.74 -16.69 6.21
C LEU A 62 -8.51 -18.04 6.90
N ALA A 63 -9.54 -18.63 7.51
CA ALA A 63 -9.44 -19.95 8.11
C ALA A 63 -9.49 -21.07 7.06
N THR A 64 -10.23 -20.84 5.98
CA THR A 64 -10.49 -21.85 4.93
C THR A 64 -9.88 -21.51 3.58
N PHE A 65 -9.43 -20.27 3.39
CA PHE A 65 -9.08 -19.68 2.09
C PHE A 65 -10.17 -19.82 1.03
N THR A 66 -11.44 -19.77 1.45
CA THR A 66 -12.58 -19.77 0.54
C THR A 66 -12.89 -18.34 0.10
N ALA A 67 -12.95 -18.10 -1.21
CA ALA A 67 -13.28 -16.80 -1.79
C ALA A 67 -14.75 -16.69 -2.22
N LYS A 68 -15.35 -15.51 -2.06
CA LYS A 68 -16.68 -15.16 -2.59
C LYS A 68 -16.72 -13.73 -3.13
N PRO A 69 -17.53 -13.44 -4.17
CA PRO A 69 -17.73 -12.07 -4.64
C PRO A 69 -18.54 -11.24 -3.61
N LEU A 70 -18.28 -9.93 -3.54
CA LEU A 70 -18.98 -8.98 -2.67
C LEU A 70 -19.55 -7.79 -3.45
N VAL A 71 -18.71 -7.09 -4.24
CA VAL A 71 -19.12 -5.94 -5.04
C VAL A 71 -18.72 -6.15 -6.47
N LYS A 72 -19.69 -6.06 -7.39
CA LYS A 72 -19.42 -6.14 -8.84
C LYS A 72 -18.65 -4.90 -9.30
N GLY A 73 -17.63 -5.13 -10.13
CA GLY A 73 -16.78 -4.08 -10.67
C GLY A 73 -17.37 -3.29 -11.85
N PRO A 74 -16.65 -2.26 -12.31
CA PRO A 74 -15.38 -1.80 -11.76
C PRO A 74 -15.58 -0.82 -10.58
N VAL A 75 -14.80 -1.01 -9.51
CA VAL A 75 -14.71 -0.10 -8.35
C VAL A 75 -13.24 0.15 -8.01
N GLY A 76 -12.95 1.11 -7.14
CA GLY A 76 -11.55 1.49 -6.84
C GLY A 76 -10.94 2.27 -8.01
N GLY A 77 -9.61 2.30 -8.15
CA GLY A 77 -8.91 2.86 -9.32
C GLY A 77 -8.01 4.07 -9.07
N GLY A 78 -6.88 4.15 -9.79
CA GLY A 78 -5.88 5.21 -9.58
C GLY A 78 -5.40 5.27 -8.13
N PRO A 79 -5.33 6.47 -7.52
CA PRO A 79 -4.90 6.63 -6.14
C PRO A 79 -6.04 6.40 -5.13
N GLY A 80 -7.26 6.11 -5.59
CA GLY A 80 -8.36 5.83 -4.67
C GLY A 80 -8.32 4.37 -4.20
N ALA A 81 -8.30 4.16 -2.88
CA ALA A 81 -8.27 2.86 -2.24
C ALA A 81 -9.66 2.20 -2.16
N VAL A 82 -9.66 0.88 -2.22
CA VAL A 82 -10.70 0.04 -1.61
C VAL A 82 -10.16 -0.34 -0.24
N VAL A 83 -10.85 -0.01 0.84
CA VAL A 83 -10.29 -0.13 2.20
C VAL A 83 -11.32 -0.65 3.19
N VAL A 84 -10.91 -1.54 4.09
CA VAL A 84 -11.75 -2.03 5.19
C VAL A 84 -11.66 -1.09 6.38
N GLY A 85 -12.79 -0.84 7.03
CA GLY A 85 -12.87 -0.09 8.29
C GLY A 85 -12.13 -0.80 9.43
N HIS A 86 -11.75 -0.02 10.45
CA HIS A 86 -10.99 -0.51 11.61
C HIS A 86 -11.85 -1.13 12.72
N LYS A 87 -13.16 -0.84 12.74
CA LYS A 87 -14.12 -1.20 13.80
C LYS A 87 -15.27 -2.05 13.30
N THR A 88 -15.72 -1.85 12.06
CA THR A 88 -16.83 -2.60 11.48
C THR A 88 -16.36 -3.45 10.28
N PRO A 89 -17.05 -4.58 9.98
CA PRO A 89 -16.79 -5.37 8.78
C PRO A 89 -17.35 -4.65 7.54
N THR A 90 -16.91 -3.43 7.29
CA THR A 90 -17.37 -2.55 6.23
C THR A 90 -16.21 -2.26 5.30
N VAL A 91 -16.40 -2.50 4.00
CA VAL A 91 -15.48 -2.03 2.97
C VAL A 91 -15.97 -0.71 2.41
N TYR A 92 -15.06 0.24 2.27
CA TYR A 92 -15.27 1.53 1.62
C TYR A 92 -14.57 1.52 0.26
N TYR A 93 -15.27 1.99 -0.76
CA TYR A 93 -14.78 2.02 -2.13
C TYR A 93 -15.50 3.12 -2.89
N PHE A 94 -15.01 3.46 -4.07
CA PHE A 94 -15.64 4.44 -4.91
C PHE A 94 -15.95 3.87 -6.29
N LYS A 95 -17.00 4.45 -6.88
CA LYS A 95 -17.55 4.08 -8.18
C LYS A 95 -17.53 5.30 -9.07
N GLY A 96 -17.08 5.11 -10.31
CA GLY A 96 -17.11 6.16 -11.32
C GLY A 96 -18.54 6.55 -11.66
N LEU A 97 -18.76 7.83 -11.93
CA LEU A 97 -20.04 8.26 -12.48
C LEU A 97 -20.14 7.80 -13.94
N LYS A 98 -21.29 7.23 -14.29
CA LYS A 98 -21.53 6.76 -15.65
C LYS A 98 -21.49 7.94 -16.62
N GLY A 99 -20.59 7.89 -17.60
CA GLY A 99 -20.44 8.92 -18.63
C GLY A 99 -19.42 10.01 -18.30
N ASP A 100 -18.85 10.04 -17.08
CA ASP A 100 -17.77 10.96 -16.73
C ASP A 100 -16.76 10.31 -15.78
N ALA A 101 -15.62 9.90 -16.34
CA ALA A 101 -14.56 9.22 -15.61
C ALA A 101 -13.84 10.13 -14.60
N GLN A 102 -14.05 11.45 -14.63
CA GLN A 102 -13.43 12.39 -13.69
C GLN A 102 -14.25 12.55 -12.41
N TYR A 103 -15.47 12.04 -12.35
CA TYR A 103 -16.27 12.07 -11.14
C TYR A 103 -16.44 10.67 -10.56
N ALA A 104 -16.47 10.62 -9.24
CA ALA A 104 -16.68 9.41 -8.48
C ALA A 104 -17.64 9.67 -7.33
N SER A 105 -18.18 8.59 -6.78
CA SER A 105 -18.94 8.61 -5.54
C SER A 105 -18.30 7.65 -4.55
N LEU A 106 -18.29 8.01 -3.26
CA LEU A 106 -17.87 7.13 -2.17
C LEU A 106 -19.05 6.25 -1.77
N TRP A 107 -18.78 4.97 -1.59
CA TRP A 107 -19.71 3.92 -1.21
C TRP A 107 -19.13 3.11 -0.06
N SER A 108 -20.00 2.42 0.65
CA SER A 108 -19.65 1.33 1.55
C SER A 108 -20.44 0.07 1.24
N ALA A 109 -19.89 -1.09 1.62
CA ALA A 109 -20.60 -2.35 1.66
C ALA A 109 -20.30 -3.09 2.96
N ASN A 110 -21.32 -3.68 3.59
CA ASN A 110 -21.11 -4.62 4.68
C ASN A 110 -20.58 -5.95 4.11
N ILE A 111 -19.43 -6.40 4.62
CA ILE A 111 -18.70 -7.58 4.12
C ILE A 111 -19.49 -8.88 4.38
N GLN A 112 -20.33 -8.91 5.41
CA GLN A 112 -21.11 -10.08 5.79
C GLN A 112 -22.41 -10.17 4.99
N THR A 113 -23.17 -9.08 4.91
CA THR A 113 -24.52 -9.06 4.29
C THR A 113 -24.49 -8.70 2.81
N GLY A 114 -23.44 -8.02 2.33
CA GLY A 114 -23.37 -7.48 0.97
C GLY A 114 -24.22 -6.22 0.75
N GLU A 115 -24.88 -5.69 1.79
CA GLU A 115 -25.64 -4.45 1.69
C GLU A 115 -24.73 -3.27 1.34
N GLN A 116 -25.07 -2.53 0.28
CA GLN A 116 -24.28 -1.40 -0.23
C GLN A 116 -25.01 -0.07 0.02
N ARG A 117 -24.26 0.95 0.41
CA ARG A 117 -24.76 2.32 0.61
C ARG A 117 -23.88 3.34 -0.10
N LYS A 118 -24.49 4.29 -0.80
CA LYS A 118 -23.79 5.49 -1.28
C LYS A 118 -23.62 6.47 -0.12
N ILE A 119 -22.41 7.00 0.08
CA ILE A 119 -22.09 7.97 1.15
C ILE A 119 -22.10 9.39 0.60
N ALA A 120 -21.35 9.65 -0.48
CA ALA A 120 -21.21 10.99 -1.04
C ALA A 120 -20.90 10.95 -2.54
N ASP A 121 -21.30 11.99 -3.26
CA ASP A 121 -20.67 12.36 -4.53
C ASP A 121 -19.39 13.15 -4.24
N LEU A 122 -18.30 12.79 -4.90
CA LEU A 122 -16.99 13.40 -4.67
C LEU A 122 -16.75 14.55 -5.66
N PRO A 123 -15.86 15.50 -5.31
CA PRO A 123 -15.45 16.54 -6.25
C PRO A 123 -14.84 15.94 -7.53
N ARG A 124 -14.87 16.72 -8.61
CA ARG A 124 -14.20 16.36 -9.86
C ARG A 124 -12.72 16.07 -9.60
N ARG A 125 -12.19 15.00 -10.20
CA ARG A 125 -10.81 14.49 -10.06
C ARG A 125 -10.43 14.14 -8.62
N ALA A 126 -11.41 13.74 -7.80
CA ALA A 126 -11.17 13.28 -6.44
C ALA A 126 -10.86 11.78 -6.37
N GLY A 127 -10.06 11.40 -5.38
CA GLY A 127 -9.91 10.03 -4.89
C GLY A 127 -9.94 10.01 -3.36
N ILE A 128 -10.33 8.87 -2.77
CA ILE A 128 -10.29 8.60 -1.32
C ILE A 128 -9.25 7.52 -1.05
N PHE A 129 -8.41 7.70 -0.04
CA PHE A 129 -7.22 6.87 0.18
C PHE A 129 -7.29 6.04 1.45
N SER A 130 -7.99 6.54 2.47
CA SER A 130 -7.97 5.95 3.81
C SER A 130 -9.22 6.36 4.60
N ILE A 131 -9.56 5.56 5.59
CA ILE A 131 -10.63 5.76 6.57
C ILE A 131 -9.97 5.88 7.95
N ASN A 132 -10.44 6.79 8.80
CA ASN A 132 -9.81 7.03 10.09
C ASN A 132 -10.15 5.94 11.12
N ALA A 133 -9.37 5.90 12.20
CA ALA A 133 -9.42 4.86 13.23
C ALA A 133 -10.79 4.67 13.90
N ASP A 134 -11.65 5.70 13.91
CA ASP A 134 -12.98 5.65 14.49
C ASP A 134 -14.12 5.56 13.47
N GLU A 135 -13.80 5.44 12.18
CA GLU A 135 -14.74 5.31 11.06
C GLU A 135 -15.72 6.49 10.93
N THR A 136 -15.30 7.69 11.32
CA THR A 136 -16.08 8.91 11.15
C THR A 136 -15.73 9.67 9.87
N LEU A 137 -14.48 9.56 9.40
CA LEU A 137 -13.95 10.32 8.27
C LEU A 137 -13.25 9.42 7.24
N GLY A 138 -13.48 9.70 5.96
CA GLY A 138 -12.58 9.33 4.88
C GLY A 138 -11.70 10.50 4.47
N VAL A 139 -10.48 10.25 4.00
CA VAL A 139 -9.56 11.28 3.49
C VAL A 139 -9.32 11.11 2.00
N GLY A 140 -9.34 12.25 1.29
CA GLY A 140 -9.15 12.32 -0.14
C GLY A 140 -8.30 13.49 -0.57
N SER A 141 -7.99 13.51 -1.86
CA SER A 141 -7.53 14.72 -2.53
C SER A 141 -8.17 14.87 -3.90
N TYR A 142 -8.26 16.10 -4.40
CA TYR A 142 -8.63 16.39 -5.78
C TYR A 142 -7.74 17.46 -6.39
N ILE A 143 -7.67 17.47 -7.72
CA ILE A 143 -6.96 18.47 -8.50
C ILE A 143 -7.97 19.54 -8.95
N ILE A 144 -7.62 20.81 -8.77
CA ILE A 144 -8.42 21.94 -9.25
C ILE A 144 -8.09 22.17 -10.73
N GLY A 145 -9.13 22.31 -11.56
CA GLY A 145 -8.99 22.62 -12.98
C GLY A 145 -8.55 21.41 -13.82
N ASP A 146 -7.89 21.71 -14.94
CA ASP A 146 -7.42 20.73 -15.93
C ASP A 146 -5.90 20.58 -15.86
N GLY A 147 -5.36 19.62 -16.61
CA GLY A 147 -3.92 19.34 -16.66
C GLY A 147 -3.64 17.84 -16.62
N GLU A 148 -2.55 17.44 -17.26
CA GLU A 148 -2.15 16.04 -17.35
C GLU A 148 -1.86 15.47 -15.96
N ASP A 149 -2.62 14.45 -15.58
CA ASP A 149 -2.42 13.69 -14.35
C ASP A 149 -2.32 12.21 -14.67
N TYR A 150 -1.09 11.71 -14.63
CA TYR A 150 -0.76 10.32 -15.00
C TYR A 150 -1.09 9.30 -13.90
N ASN A 151 -1.54 9.75 -12.71
CA ASN A 151 -1.99 8.84 -11.64
C ASN A 151 -3.39 8.26 -11.88
N GLY A 152 -4.06 8.64 -12.96
CA GLY A 152 -5.32 8.01 -13.38
C GLY A 152 -6.38 8.04 -12.27
N ARG A 153 -6.68 9.23 -11.71
CA ARG A 153 -7.71 9.51 -10.68
C ARG A 153 -9.16 9.15 -11.06
N GLN A 154 -9.31 8.21 -11.98
CA GLN A 154 -10.56 7.78 -12.57
C GLN A 154 -10.97 6.46 -11.92
N ALA A 155 -12.13 6.48 -11.30
CA ALA A 155 -12.69 5.30 -10.67
C ALA A 155 -12.95 4.19 -11.69
N GLY A 156 -12.59 2.97 -11.30
CA GLY A 156 -12.69 1.77 -12.10
C GLY A 156 -11.62 1.66 -13.19
N GLN A 157 -10.59 2.51 -13.20
CA GLN A 157 -9.47 2.40 -14.14
C GLN A 157 -8.25 1.73 -13.52
N VAL A 158 -7.54 0.98 -14.36
CA VAL A 158 -6.26 0.36 -14.01
C VAL A 158 -5.23 1.50 -13.93
N ALA A 159 -4.35 1.49 -12.93
CA ALA A 159 -3.11 2.23 -13.05
C ALA A 159 -2.43 1.80 -14.36
N GLN A 160 -2.12 2.74 -15.25
CA GLN A 160 -1.53 2.40 -16.55
C GLN A 160 -0.27 1.57 -16.34
N GLN A 161 -0.30 0.31 -16.75
CA GLN A 161 0.92 -0.48 -16.88
C GLN A 161 1.70 0.12 -18.04
N HIS A 162 3.00 0.33 -17.84
CA HIS A 162 3.88 0.74 -18.94
C HIS A 162 3.85 -0.34 -20.00
N THR A 163 3.24 -0.04 -21.14
CA THR A 163 3.34 -0.87 -22.33
C THR A 163 4.61 -0.50 -23.09
N PRO A 164 5.32 -1.46 -23.72
CA PRO A 164 6.52 -1.18 -24.52
C PRO A 164 6.34 -0.09 -25.59
N ASP A 165 5.11 0.07 -26.10
CA ASP A 165 4.76 1.04 -27.14
C ASP A 165 4.35 2.42 -26.58
N GLU A 166 4.47 2.64 -25.27
CA GLU A 166 4.08 3.92 -24.67
C GLU A 166 5.14 5.01 -24.96
N PRO A 167 4.75 6.18 -25.50
CA PRO A 167 5.71 7.17 -26.00
C PRO A 167 6.52 7.88 -24.92
N LEU A 168 6.12 7.78 -23.64
CA LEU A 168 6.83 8.37 -22.50
C LEU A 168 7.03 7.34 -21.40
N ASP A 169 8.27 7.22 -20.91
CA ASP A 169 8.57 6.41 -19.73
C ASP A 169 7.97 7.00 -18.44
N LYS A 170 7.93 6.19 -17.37
CA LYS A 170 7.40 6.55 -16.04
C LYS A 170 8.00 7.84 -15.51
N LYS A 171 9.32 7.93 -15.59
CA LYS A 171 10.12 9.00 -14.99
C LYS A 171 9.82 10.34 -15.65
N THR A 172 9.70 10.34 -16.97
CA THR A 172 9.37 11.53 -17.76
C THR A 172 7.95 12.01 -17.46
N LYS A 173 6.97 11.10 -17.37
CA LYS A 173 5.59 11.45 -16.97
C LYS A 173 5.55 12.04 -15.56
N MET A 174 6.23 11.42 -14.61
CA MET A 174 6.31 11.90 -13.23
C MET A 174 6.97 13.29 -13.15
N ALA A 175 8.07 13.50 -13.86
CA ALA A 175 8.76 14.79 -13.92
C ALA A 175 7.86 15.90 -14.49
N ARG A 176 7.12 15.62 -15.58
CA ARG A 176 6.14 16.56 -16.16
C ARG A 176 5.03 16.88 -15.17
N ARG A 177 4.46 15.86 -14.51
CA ARG A 177 3.39 16.05 -13.53
C ARG A 177 3.83 16.88 -12.32
N LEU A 178 5.05 16.63 -11.83
CA LEU A 178 5.65 17.39 -10.73
C LEU A 178 5.89 18.86 -11.14
N ALA A 179 6.48 19.08 -12.31
CA ALA A 179 6.75 20.41 -12.84
C ALA A 179 5.48 21.24 -13.11
N ALA A 180 4.37 20.58 -13.45
CA ALA A 180 3.11 21.24 -13.75
C ALA A 180 2.48 21.98 -12.55
N ARG A 181 2.87 21.65 -11.31
CA ARG A 181 2.41 22.35 -10.08
C ARG A 181 0.89 22.52 -10.02
N LEU A 182 0.13 21.51 -10.51
CA LEU A 182 -1.33 21.58 -10.55
C LEU A 182 -1.88 21.82 -9.14
N PRO A 183 -2.76 22.81 -8.91
CA PRO A 183 -3.32 23.06 -7.59
C PRO A 183 -4.18 21.88 -7.11
N MET A 184 -4.03 21.52 -5.85
CA MET A 184 -4.67 20.38 -5.22
C MET A 184 -5.25 20.75 -3.86
N VAL A 185 -6.30 20.04 -3.47
CA VAL A 185 -6.90 20.14 -2.15
C VAL A 185 -6.95 18.75 -1.53
N VAL A 186 -6.43 18.64 -0.32
CA VAL A 186 -6.70 17.51 0.57
C VAL A 186 -7.99 17.82 1.33
N PHE A 187 -8.89 16.84 1.41
CA PHE A 187 -10.19 16.99 2.05
C PHE A 187 -10.53 15.77 2.89
N THR A 188 -11.47 15.95 3.83
CA THR A 188 -12.15 14.84 4.49
C THR A 188 -13.61 14.77 4.05
N VAL A 189 -14.18 13.56 4.12
CA VAL A 189 -15.60 13.29 3.94
C VAL A 189 -16.14 12.64 5.20
N ASP A 190 -17.18 13.22 5.78
CA ASP A 190 -17.90 12.61 6.90
C ASP A 190 -18.67 11.38 6.42
N LEU A 191 -18.42 10.23 7.02
CA LEU A 191 -18.94 8.94 6.55
C LEU A 191 -20.42 8.72 6.92
N HIS A 192 -20.98 9.55 7.80
CA HIS A 192 -22.38 9.49 8.21
C HIS A 192 -23.26 10.38 7.34
N THR A 193 -22.78 11.59 7.06
CA THR A 193 -23.54 12.66 6.39
C THR A 193 -23.14 12.86 4.93
N GLY A 194 -21.95 12.40 4.53
CA GLY A 194 -21.37 12.66 3.23
C GLY A 194 -20.79 14.08 3.06
N GLN A 195 -20.74 14.88 4.13
CA GLN A 195 -20.23 16.25 4.07
C GLN A 195 -18.73 16.27 3.78
N ILE A 196 -18.33 17.05 2.78
CA ILE A 196 -16.92 17.23 2.40
C ILE A 196 -16.37 18.52 3.00
N LYS A 197 -15.18 18.46 3.59
CA LYS A 197 -14.48 19.60 4.18
C LYS A 197 -13.02 19.66 3.69
N PRO A 198 -12.56 20.78 3.13
CA PRO A 198 -11.13 20.98 2.84
C PRO A 198 -10.30 20.95 4.12
N VAL A 199 -9.13 20.30 4.08
CA VAL A 199 -8.12 20.32 5.14
C VAL A 199 -7.05 21.36 4.81
N PHE A 200 -6.43 21.25 3.62
CA PHE A 200 -5.47 22.23 3.11
C PHE A 200 -5.38 22.19 1.58
N ALA A 201 -4.81 23.26 1.02
CA ALA A 201 -4.52 23.37 -0.42
C ALA A 201 -3.00 23.47 -0.64
N SER A 202 -2.52 22.92 -1.76
CA SER A 202 -1.11 22.99 -2.16
C SER A 202 -0.97 22.96 -3.69
N THR A 203 0.17 23.42 -4.21
CA THR A 203 0.61 23.15 -5.60
C THR A 203 1.67 22.07 -5.67
N ASP A 204 2.10 21.52 -4.54
CA ASP A 204 2.86 20.28 -4.48
C ASP A 204 1.97 19.11 -4.89
N TRP A 205 2.58 18.08 -5.47
CA TRP A 205 1.86 16.89 -5.89
C TRP A 205 1.60 15.99 -4.68
N ILE A 206 0.40 16.05 -4.10
CA ILE A 206 0.04 15.30 -2.89
C ILE A 206 -0.61 13.96 -3.22
N ASP A 207 -0.22 12.90 -2.50
CA ASP A 207 -0.77 11.55 -2.61
C ASP A 207 -0.52 10.77 -1.30
N HIS A 208 -0.80 9.46 -1.31
CA HIS A 208 -0.42 8.52 -0.25
C HIS A 208 -0.96 8.90 1.15
N LEU A 209 -2.19 9.38 1.17
CA LEU A 209 -2.92 9.84 2.36
C LEU A 209 -3.33 8.63 3.22
N GLN A 210 -2.87 8.57 4.46
CA GLN A 210 -3.21 7.49 5.39
C GLN A 210 -3.44 8.02 6.79
N PHE A 211 -4.63 7.78 7.32
CA PHE A 211 -4.89 8.02 8.74
C PHE A 211 -4.01 7.12 9.60
N SER A 212 -3.63 7.62 10.77
CA SER A 212 -3.12 6.77 11.84
C SER A 212 -4.17 5.69 12.18
N PRO A 213 -3.75 4.44 12.39
CA PRO A 213 -4.68 3.36 12.75
C PRO A 213 -5.25 3.51 14.17
N THR A 214 -4.70 4.41 15.00
CA THR A 214 -5.11 4.59 16.41
C THR A 214 -5.49 6.02 16.78
N ASP A 215 -5.05 7.03 16.04
CA ASP A 215 -5.45 8.44 16.24
C ASP A 215 -6.34 8.91 15.07
N PRO A 216 -7.65 9.12 15.29
CA PRO A 216 -8.60 9.43 14.21
C PRO A 216 -8.42 10.82 13.60
N THR A 217 -7.57 11.66 14.18
CA THR A 217 -7.30 13.03 13.72
C THR A 217 -5.94 13.20 13.06
N LEU A 218 -5.05 12.20 13.17
CA LEU A 218 -3.69 12.27 12.64
C LEU A 218 -3.63 11.63 11.25
N LEU A 219 -3.13 12.38 10.28
CA LEU A 219 -2.98 11.98 8.90
C LEU A 219 -1.50 12.01 8.50
N MET A 220 -1.00 10.93 7.92
CA MET A 220 0.23 10.91 7.13
C MET A 220 -0.12 11.19 5.66
N TYR A 221 0.72 11.96 4.96
CA TYR A 221 0.64 12.11 3.51
C TYR A 221 2.02 12.22 2.89
N ALA A 222 2.09 12.12 1.56
CA ALA A 222 3.35 12.29 0.85
C ALA A 222 3.31 13.24 -0.33
N HIS A 223 4.47 13.86 -0.59
CA HIS A 223 4.75 14.53 -1.85
C HIS A 223 5.19 13.49 -2.88
N GLN A 224 4.56 13.48 -4.05
CA GLN A 224 4.93 12.62 -5.17
C GLN A 224 5.92 13.30 -6.09
N GLY A 225 6.79 12.49 -6.68
CA GLY A 225 7.95 12.91 -7.44
C GLY A 225 9.10 11.91 -7.29
N GLU A 226 10.17 12.13 -8.04
CA GLU A 226 11.44 11.43 -7.81
C GLU A 226 11.90 11.71 -6.37
N TRP A 227 12.36 10.69 -5.66
CA TRP A 227 12.53 10.75 -4.20
C TRP A 227 13.49 11.84 -3.73
N GLN A 228 14.51 12.17 -4.53
CA GLN A 228 15.49 13.21 -4.27
C GLN A 228 15.02 14.64 -4.63
N GLN A 229 13.84 14.77 -5.26
CA GLN A 229 13.29 16.06 -5.72
C GLN A 229 12.17 16.60 -4.82
N VAL A 230 11.70 15.84 -3.83
CA VAL A 230 10.55 16.21 -3.00
C VAL A 230 10.76 15.90 -1.53
N GLU A 231 10.39 16.80 -0.64
CA GLU A 231 10.31 16.50 0.80
C GLU A 231 9.14 15.51 1.02
N LYS A 232 9.45 14.22 1.18
CA LYS A 232 8.52 13.13 0.92
C LYS A 232 7.43 13.01 1.97
N LEU A 233 7.77 12.98 3.25
CA LEU A 233 6.92 12.42 4.32
C LEU A 233 6.41 13.51 5.25
N TRP A 234 5.09 13.60 5.42
CA TRP A 234 4.47 14.62 6.25
C TRP A 234 3.37 14.05 7.14
N THR A 235 3.12 14.72 8.27
CA THR A 235 1.95 14.48 9.12
C THR A 235 1.16 15.77 9.33
N ILE A 236 -0.17 15.69 9.45
CA ILE A 236 -1.05 16.82 9.70
C ILE A 236 -2.30 16.38 10.49
N ARG A 237 -2.92 17.31 11.21
CA ARG A 237 -4.23 17.08 11.84
C ARG A 237 -5.38 17.30 10.86
N THR A 238 -6.52 16.66 11.08
CA THR A 238 -7.74 16.82 10.25
C THR A 238 -8.31 18.23 10.22
N ASP A 239 -7.94 19.09 11.17
CA ASP A 239 -8.28 20.51 11.20
C ASP A 239 -7.27 21.40 10.46
N GLY A 240 -6.22 20.82 9.89
CA GLY A 240 -5.13 21.51 9.19
C GLY A 240 -3.98 21.97 10.09
N SER A 241 -4.08 21.78 11.42
CA SER A 241 -3.03 22.14 12.36
C SER A 241 -1.88 21.12 12.38
N GLN A 242 -0.76 21.50 12.99
CA GLN A 242 0.43 20.66 13.19
C GLN A 242 0.96 20.00 11.90
N ASN A 243 0.90 20.72 10.78
CA ASN A 243 1.49 20.24 9.53
C ASN A 243 3.02 20.18 9.67
N LYS A 244 3.58 18.96 9.70
CA LYS A 244 4.97 18.69 10.08
C LYS A 244 5.65 17.85 9.01
N HIS A 245 6.79 18.34 8.53
CA HIS A 245 7.69 17.55 7.70
C HIS A 245 8.46 16.53 8.55
N ILE A 246 8.48 15.27 8.12
CA ILE A 246 9.19 14.17 8.76
C ILE A 246 10.39 13.81 7.90
N ASN A 247 11.53 13.59 8.57
CA ASN A 247 12.80 13.21 7.93
C ASN A 247 13.33 14.30 6.97
N PRO A 248 13.63 15.52 7.48
CA PRO A 248 14.38 16.51 6.71
C PRO A 248 15.71 15.92 6.27
N ARG A 249 16.03 16.08 4.98
CA ARG A 249 17.26 15.52 4.40
C ARG A 249 18.50 16.01 5.10
N ILE A 250 19.43 15.10 5.32
CA ILE A 250 20.77 15.37 5.84
C ILE A 250 21.86 15.15 4.78
N MET A 251 21.53 14.51 3.66
CA MET A 251 22.47 14.21 2.58
C MET A 251 21.91 14.56 1.19
N LYS A 252 22.77 15.05 0.29
CA LYS A 252 22.42 15.14 -1.14
C LYS A 252 22.17 13.74 -1.71
N MET A 253 21.18 13.62 -2.59
CA MET A 253 20.72 12.33 -3.11
C MET A 253 20.13 11.40 -2.04
N GLU A 254 19.77 11.90 -0.85
CA GLU A 254 18.89 11.16 0.07
C GLU A 254 17.49 11.04 -0.55
N GLY A 255 16.96 9.82 -0.53
CA GLY A 255 15.63 9.51 -1.02
C GLY A 255 14.88 8.63 -0.03
N SER A 256 13.59 8.92 0.14
CA SER A 256 12.69 8.11 0.94
C SER A 256 11.36 7.87 0.24
N GLY A 257 10.69 6.78 0.60
CA GLY A 257 9.45 6.35 -0.02
C GLY A 257 8.75 5.23 0.73
N HIS A 258 7.68 4.72 0.12
CA HIS A 258 6.91 3.56 0.58
C HIS A 258 6.47 3.61 2.05
N GLN A 259 6.24 4.79 2.61
CA GLN A 259 5.88 4.97 4.01
C GLN A 259 4.61 4.22 4.43
N TRP A 260 4.52 3.74 5.67
CA TRP A 260 3.32 3.12 6.23
C TRP A 260 3.27 3.22 7.75
N TRP A 261 2.07 3.09 8.32
CA TRP A 261 1.89 3.04 9.77
C TRP A 261 2.19 1.66 10.35
N ASP A 262 2.83 1.65 11.51
CA ASP A 262 2.81 0.49 12.40
C ASP A 262 1.39 0.25 12.94
N HIS A 263 1.05 -0.99 13.29
CA HIS A 263 -0.32 -1.37 13.70
C HIS A 263 -0.80 -0.65 14.97
N ASN A 264 0.12 -0.30 15.87
CA ASN A 264 -0.18 0.48 17.08
C ASN A 264 -0.27 2.00 16.83
N GLY A 265 0.02 2.46 15.61
CA GLY A 265 -0.02 3.86 15.18
C GLY A 265 1.07 4.76 15.76
N LYS A 266 2.09 4.20 16.43
CA LYS A 266 3.18 4.97 17.05
C LYS A 266 4.31 5.28 16.09
N ASN A 267 4.62 4.38 15.18
CA ASN A 267 5.71 4.54 14.22
C ASN A 267 5.16 4.69 12.81
N ILE A 268 5.75 5.62 12.07
CA ILE A 268 5.73 5.61 10.62
C ILE A 268 7.02 4.93 10.16
N TRP A 269 6.90 3.85 9.40
CA TRP A 269 8.01 3.18 8.74
C TRP A 269 8.12 3.65 7.30
N TYR A 270 9.32 3.65 6.72
CA TYR A 270 9.57 4.08 5.35
C TYR A 270 10.90 3.54 4.83
N ASP A 271 11.03 3.45 3.51
CA ASP A 271 12.30 3.17 2.85
C ASP A 271 13.17 4.42 2.90
N LEU A 272 14.45 4.24 3.20
CA LEU A 272 15.44 5.30 3.25
C LEU A 272 16.71 4.87 2.53
N HIS A 273 17.19 5.72 1.62
CA HIS A 273 18.45 5.51 0.92
C HIS A 273 19.38 6.71 1.08
N ILE A 274 20.64 6.46 1.47
CA ILE A 274 21.64 7.49 1.76
C ILE A 274 23.04 7.13 1.20
N PRO A 275 23.42 7.64 0.01
CA PRO A 275 22.56 8.23 -1.02
C PRO A 275 21.74 7.16 -1.75
N LEU A 276 20.79 7.61 -2.57
CA LEU A 276 19.90 6.78 -3.38
C LEU A 276 20.67 5.73 -4.19
N GLY A 277 20.26 4.46 -4.04
CA GLY A 277 20.87 3.32 -4.74
C GLY A 277 22.20 2.83 -4.16
N MET A 278 22.68 3.37 -3.03
CA MET A 278 23.93 2.92 -2.40
C MET A 278 23.73 2.18 -1.09
N ILE A 279 23.22 2.85 -0.06
CA ILE A 279 22.97 2.26 1.26
C ILE A 279 21.48 2.40 1.55
N SER A 280 20.84 1.29 1.93
CA SER A 280 19.39 1.21 2.07
C SER A 280 18.99 0.76 3.47
N PHE A 281 17.91 1.35 3.96
CA PHE A 281 17.34 1.06 5.27
C PHE A 281 15.83 0.99 5.19
N VAL A 282 15.23 0.18 6.05
CA VAL A 282 13.86 0.41 6.53
C VAL A 282 13.98 1.24 7.81
N ALA A 283 13.49 2.47 7.75
CA ALA A 283 13.63 3.48 8.79
C ALA A 283 12.28 3.77 9.46
N SER A 284 12.31 4.19 10.72
CA SER A 284 11.12 4.66 11.45
C SER A 284 11.21 6.10 11.92
N TYR A 285 10.03 6.65 12.20
CA TYR A 285 9.83 7.84 13.00
C TYR A 285 8.67 7.62 13.97
N ASN A 286 8.95 7.70 15.28
CA ASN A 286 7.93 7.65 16.32
C ASN A 286 7.24 9.01 16.44
N VAL A 287 5.91 9.04 16.29
CA VAL A 287 5.14 10.29 16.25
C VAL A 287 4.90 10.91 17.62
N GLU A 288 5.03 10.14 18.71
CA GLU A 288 4.83 10.60 20.08
C GLU A 288 6.08 11.31 20.61
N ASN A 289 7.27 10.77 20.36
CA ASN A 289 8.53 11.24 20.97
C ASN A 289 9.64 11.60 19.97
N GLY A 290 9.50 11.28 18.69
CA GLY A 290 10.49 11.57 17.65
C GLY A 290 11.63 10.57 17.53
N ASP A 291 11.63 9.48 18.32
CA ASP A 291 12.64 8.43 18.25
C ASP A 291 12.66 7.75 16.89
N ARG A 292 13.84 7.24 16.49
CA ARG A 292 14.06 6.64 15.18
C ARG A 292 14.84 5.35 15.30
N THR A 293 14.47 4.36 14.48
CA THR A 293 15.21 3.10 14.33
C THR A 293 15.44 2.82 12.86
N TRP A 294 16.67 2.54 12.46
CA TRP A 294 17.03 2.27 11.06
C TRP A 294 17.61 0.85 10.93
N PHE A 295 16.94 0.00 10.15
CA PHE A 295 17.39 -1.35 9.84
C PHE A 295 18.01 -1.42 8.45
N HIS A 296 19.31 -1.68 8.39
CA HIS A 296 20.01 -1.91 7.13
C HIS A 296 19.65 -3.27 6.52
N TYR A 297 19.58 -3.34 5.19
CA TYR A 297 19.47 -4.57 4.39
C TYR A 297 20.42 -4.52 3.17
N THR A 298 20.84 -5.68 2.66
CA THR A 298 21.77 -5.74 1.52
C THR A 298 21.07 -5.58 0.16
N PRO A 299 21.77 -5.25 -0.93
CA PRO A 299 21.16 -5.15 -2.26
C PRO A 299 20.38 -6.39 -2.71
N GLU A 300 20.86 -7.58 -2.35
CA GLU A 300 20.20 -8.86 -2.65
C GLU A 300 18.90 -9.03 -1.87
N GLU A 301 18.73 -8.32 -0.75
CA GLU A 301 17.53 -8.32 0.09
C GLU A 301 16.55 -7.19 -0.29
N SER A 302 16.88 -6.42 -1.33
CA SER A 302 16.03 -5.31 -1.77
C SER A 302 14.62 -5.76 -2.11
N SER A 303 13.65 -5.04 -1.58
CA SER A 303 12.23 -5.23 -1.85
C SER A 303 11.62 -3.95 -2.40
N ILE A 304 10.58 -4.05 -3.23
CA ILE A 304 9.85 -2.87 -3.69
C ILE A 304 9.04 -2.30 -2.51
N HIS A 305 8.46 -3.17 -1.69
CA HIS A 305 7.69 -2.81 -0.52
C HIS A 305 8.11 -3.62 0.69
N PHE A 306 7.93 -3.02 1.86
CA PHE A 306 8.08 -3.66 3.15
C PHE A 306 6.79 -3.51 3.97
N THR A 307 6.55 -4.47 4.84
CA THR A 307 5.48 -4.41 5.85
C THR A 307 5.95 -5.02 7.16
N ARG A 308 5.15 -4.89 8.21
CA ARG A 308 5.47 -5.40 9.56
C ARG A 308 4.33 -6.28 10.07
N SER A 309 4.65 -7.31 10.85
CA SER A 309 3.66 -8.16 11.51
C SER A 309 2.86 -7.37 12.55
N VAL A 310 1.66 -7.84 12.89
CA VAL A 310 0.75 -7.16 13.84
C VAL A 310 1.36 -7.04 15.24
N ASP A 311 2.07 -8.08 15.70
CA ASP A 311 2.79 -8.09 16.97
C ASP A 311 4.08 -7.24 16.94
N GLY A 312 4.48 -6.75 15.76
CA GLY A 312 5.65 -5.93 15.54
C GLY A 312 6.99 -6.68 15.59
N THR A 313 7.00 -8.01 15.66
CA THR A 313 8.25 -8.77 15.84
C THR A 313 8.99 -9.04 14.53
N LEU A 314 8.28 -9.06 13.39
CA LEU A 314 8.81 -9.44 12.09
C LEU A 314 8.49 -8.38 11.04
N PHE A 315 9.32 -8.33 9.99
CA PHE A 315 9.05 -7.60 8.76
C PHE A 315 8.95 -8.57 7.60
N ALA A 316 8.28 -8.17 6.51
CA ALA A 316 8.30 -8.89 5.25
C ALA A 316 8.61 -7.94 4.10
N GLY A 317 9.26 -8.44 3.06
CA GLY A 317 9.54 -7.71 1.82
C GLY A 317 9.19 -8.55 0.59
N ASP A 318 8.77 -7.88 -0.48
CA ASP A 318 8.30 -8.54 -1.70
C ASP A 318 9.39 -8.83 -2.75
N GLY A 319 10.66 -8.54 -2.43
CA GLY A 319 11.77 -8.67 -3.35
C GLY A 319 11.69 -7.67 -4.50
N SER A 320 12.59 -7.80 -5.47
CA SER A 320 12.63 -6.90 -6.63
C SER A 320 13.25 -7.58 -7.85
N ASP A 321 13.27 -6.85 -8.98
CA ASP A 321 13.98 -7.26 -10.19
C ASP A 321 15.50 -7.02 -10.13
N ALA A 322 16.02 -6.54 -8.99
CA ALA A 322 17.45 -6.37 -8.79
C ALA A 322 18.19 -7.73 -8.79
N PRO A 323 19.47 -7.76 -9.23
CA PRO A 323 20.25 -8.98 -9.22
C PRO A 323 20.25 -9.67 -7.84
N GLY A 324 19.81 -10.92 -7.80
CA GLY A 324 19.77 -11.72 -6.55
C GLY A 324 18.53 -11.51 -5.67
N ALA A 325 17.68 -10.52 -5.96
CA ALA A 325 16.58 -10.09 -5.08
C ALA A 325 15.19 -10.65 -5.39
N LYS A 326 15.09 -11.65 -6.28
CA LYS A 326 13.83 -12.29 -6.67
C LYS A 326 13.34 -13.31 -5.64
N TRP A 327 13.02 -12.84 -4.42
CA TRP A 327 12.50 -13.64 -3.34
C TRP A 327 11.45 -12.86 -2.55
N LEU A 328 10.47 -13.55 -1.97
CA LEU A 328 9.78 -13.00 -0.81
C LEU A 328 10.66 -13.19 0.43
N TYR A 329 10.75 -12.17 1.27
CA TYR A 329 11.60 -12.16 2.45
C TYR A 329 10.78 -12.07 3.74
N LEU A 330 11.21 -12.81 4.75
CA LEU A 330 10.90 -12.57 6.15
C LEU A 330 12.15 -11.99 6.80
N PHE A 331 12.00 -10.85 7.47
CA PHE A 331 13.11 -10.14 8.08
C PHE A 331 12.98 -10.18 9.60
N HIS A 332 14.05 -10.64 10.24
CA HIS A 332 14.21 -10.63 11.69
C HIS A 332 15.01 -9.38 12.07
N PRO A 333 14.41 -8.37 12.73
CA PRO A 333 15.12 -7.15 13.11
C PRO A 333 16.12 -7.43 14.24
N GLU A 334 17.38 -7.04 14.02
CA GLU A 334 18.46 -7.12 15.00
C GLU A 334 18.95 -5.71 15.33
N LEU A 335 18.69 -5.24 16.56
CA LEU A 335 19.24 -3.98 17.04
C LEU A 335 20.74 -4.10 17.30
N ILE A 336 21.49 -3.09 16.89
CA ILE A 336 22.88 -2.94 17.28
C ILE A 336 22.88 -2.38 18.70
N LYS A 337 23.53 -3.09 19.63
CA LYS A 337 23.65 -2.64 21.01
C LYS A 337 24.53 -1.41 21.08
N ASP A 338 24.07 -0.41 21.82
CA ASP A 338 24.91 0.74 22.14
C ASP A 338 26.09 0.28 23.01
N ASP A 339 27.26 0.84 22.69
CA ASP A 339 28.47 0.74 23.48
C ASP A 339 28.97 2.17 23.64
N HIS A 340 28.49 2.84 24.69
CA HIS A 340 28.95 4.15 25.17
C HIS A 340 28.83 5.34 24.18
N SER A 341 27.80 5.40 23.33
CA SER A 341 27.55 6.59 22.49
C SER A 341 27.24 7.84 23.31
N LEU A 342 27.76 9.00 22.88
CA LEU A 342 27.43 10.31 23.46
C LEU A 342 26.43 11.05 22.57
N GLY A 343 25.35 11.56 23.17
CA GLY A 343 24.32 12.34 22.49
C GLY A 343 22.90 11.92 22.89
N GLU A 344 21.94 12.81 22.69
CA GLU A 344 20.50 12.53 22.89
C GLU A 344 19.81 12.45 21.53
N HIS A 345 18.67 11.74 21.48
CA HIS A 345 17.85 11.60 20.26
C HIS A 345 18.62 11.07 19.04
N LEU A 346 19.62 10.22 19.28
CA LEU A 346 20.33 9.50 18.23
C LEU A 346 19.43 8.47 17.58
N ILE A 347 19.68 8.19 16.31
CA ILE A 347 19.02 7.09 15.61
C ILE A 347 19.52 5.78 16.21
N GLN A 348 18.60 4.90 16.60
CA GLN A 348 18.92 3.53 17.00
C GLN A 348 19.24 2.69 15.74
N PRO A 349 20.48 2.23 15.54
CA PRO A 349 20.80 1.42 14.38
C PRO A 349 20.43 -0.05 14.60
N GLY A 350 20.17 -0.73 13.48
CA GLY A 350 19.95 -2.16 13.42
C GLY A 350 20.21 -2.70 12.01
N ARG A 351 20.05 -4.01 11.86
CA ARG A 351 20.08 -4.70 10.57
C ARG A 351 18.96 -5.71 10.51
N PHE A 352 18.55 -6.08 9.30
CA PHE A 352 17.76 -7.28 9.13
C PHE A 352 18.65 -8.51 9.00
N ARG A 353 18.22 -9.60 9.62
CA ARG A 353 18.60 -10.95 9.22
C ARG A 353 17.49 -11.50 8.34
N ALA A 354 17.74 -11.64 7.05
CA ALA A 354 16.77 -12.10 6.08
C ALA A 354 16.62 -13.63 6.05
N GLU A 355 15.38 -14.08 5.87
CA GLU A 355 14.97 -15.43 5.58
C GLU A 355 14.14 -15.41 4.30
N LYS A 356 14.42 -16.33 3.37
CA LYS A 356 13.70 -16.42 2.09
C LYS A 356 12.45 -17.27 2.26
N LEU A 357 11.30 -16.71 1.91
CA LEU A 357 9.99 -17.38 1.98
C LEU A 357 9.61 -18.08 0.68
N VAL A 358 9.75 -17.41 -0.48
CA VAL A 358 9.31 -17.93 -1.78
C VAL A 358 10.30 -17.55 -2.86
N ASN A 359 10.64 -18.50 -3.75
CA ASN A 359 11.42 -18.22 -4.94
C ASN A 359 10.56 -17.50 -5.99
N MET A 360 10.88 -16.24 -6.25
CA MET A 360 10.16 -15.38 -7.20
C MET A 360 10.87 -15.28 -8.56
N SER A 361 11.79 -16.19 -8.89
CA SER A 361 12.56 -16.17 -10.16
C SER A 361 11.70 -16.18 -11.43
N LYS A 362 10.51 -16.80 -11.36
CA LYS A 362 9.53 -16.84 -12.48
C LYS A 362 8.51 -15.72 -12.43
N HIS A 363 8.52 -14.88 -11.40
CA HIS A 363 7.65 -13.74 -11.27
C HIS A 363 8.11 -12.59 -12.18
N ASN A 364 7.14 -11.91 -12.79
CA ASN A 364 7.40 -10.70 -13.57
C ASN A 364 7.03 -9.47 -12.73
N TYR A 365 8.07 -8.77 -12.25
CA TYR A 365 8.00 -7.59 -11.38
C TYR A 365 7.43 -6.32 -12.03
N HIS A 366 6.98 -6.36 -13.30
CA HIS A 366 6.02 -5.38 -13.78
C HIS A 366 4.70 -5.40 -12.98
N LEU A 367 4.41 -6.53 -12.32
CA LEU A 367 3.39 -6.65 -11.29
C LEU A 367 4.07 -6.61 -9.92
N GLU A 368 3.79 -5.61 -9.09
CA GLU A 368 4.34 -5.57 -7.73
C GLU A 368 3.61 -6.58 -6.81
N PRO A 369 4.31 -7.45 -6.05
CA PRO A 369 3.64 -8.48 -5.24
C PRO A 369 2.84 -7.96 -4.05
N ASN A 370 3.21 -6.80 -3.49
CA ASN A 370 2.48 -6.12 -2.42
C ASN A 370 2.21 -7.04 -1.21
N VAL A 371 3.29 -7.48 -0.55
CA VAL A 371 3.21 -8.38 0.60
C VAL A 371 2.49 -7.74 1.78
N ASN A 372 1.70 -8.53 2.51
CA ASN A 372 1.12 -8.13 3.79
C ASN A 372 0.89 -9.36 4.70
N PHE A 373 1.07 -9.22 6.02
CA PHE A 373 0.84 -10.30 6.98
C PHE A 373 -0.66 -10.54 7.22
N THR A 374 -1.06 -11.79 7.43
CA THR A 374 -2.37 -12.06 8.04
C THR A 374 -2.41 -11.51 9.48
N PRO A 375 -3.59 -11.14 10.01
CA PRO A 375 -3.71 -10.59 11.35
C PRO A 375 -3.19 -11.51 12.47
N ASP A 376 -3.22 -12.83 12.25
CA ASP A 376 -2.66 -13.83 13.18
C ASP A 376 -1.16 -14.09 12.99
N GLY A 377 -0.52 -13.41 12.02
CA GLY A 377 0.91 -13.49 11.74
C GLY A 377 1.36 -14.80 11.09
N LYS A 378 0.46 -15.74 10.78
CA LYS A 378 0.84 -17.07 10.28
C LYS A 378 1.20 -17.09 8.79
N TYR A 379 0.69 -16.14 8.02
CA TYR A 379 0.90 -16.10 6.58
C TYR A 379 1.35 -14.72 6.12
N VAL A 380 2.11 -14.70 5.02
CA VAL A 380 2.29 -13.51 4.19
C VAL A 380 1.46 -13.67 2.92
N ILE A 381 0.52 -12.76 2.70
CA ILE A 381 -0.31 -12.66 1.49
C ILE A 381 0.44 -11.86 0.42
N PHE A 382 0.35 -12.29 -0.83
CA PHE A 382 0.93 -11.59 -1.98
C PHE A 382 0.16 -11.89 -3.27
N ARG A 383 0.29 -11.02 -4.27
CA ARG A 383 -0.17 -11.30 -5.64
C ARG A 383 1.00 -11.74 -6.51
N SER A 384 0.78 -12.68 -7.43
CA SER A 384 1.86 -13.11 -8.33
C SER A 384 1.33 -13.63 -9.67
N ASN A 385 2.12 -13.42 -10.73
CA ASN A 385 1.94 -13.99 -12.07
C ASN A 385 2.96 -15.10 -12.38
N MET A 386 3.68 -15.61 -11.37
CA MET A 386 4.77 -16.59 -11.55
C MET A 386 4.32 -17.95 -12.11
N LEU A 387 3.01 -18.23 -12.09
CA LEU A 387 2.38 -19.45 -12.63
C LEU A 387 1.43 -19.15 -13.80
N GLY A 388 1.56 -17.99 -14.46
CA GLY A 388 0.75 -17.57 -15.60
C GLY A 388 -0.11 -16.35 -15.28
N PRO A 389 -1.47 -16.44 -15.25
CA PRO A 389 -2.30 -15.33 -14.82
C PRO A 389 -1.99 -14.89 -13.38
N THR A 390 -2.40 -13.67 -13.02
CA THR A 390 -2.29 -13.20 -11.64
C THR A 390 -3.28 -13.91 -10.73
N TYR A 391 -2.79 -14.35 -9.57
CA TYR A 391 -3.60 -14.86 -8.46
C TYR A 391 -3.12 -14.25 -7.15
N VAL A 392 -3.92 -14.44 -6.10
CA VAL A 392 -3.53 -14.18 -4.71
C VAL A 392 -2.99 -15.46 -4.10
N PHE A 393 -1.89 -15.36 -3.39
CA PHE A 393 -1.22 -16.44 -2.70
C PHE A 393 -0.98 -16.07 -1.23
N ALA A 394 -0.79 -17.09 -0.42
CA ALA A 394 -0.32 -17.02 0.96
C ALA A 394 0.91 -17.93 1.08
N VAL A 395 1.94 -17.48 1.79
CA VAL A 395 3.05 -18.35 2.22
C VAL A 395 3.06 -18.45 3.74
N GLU A 396 3.24 -19.66 4.27
CA GLU A 396 3.36 -19.88 5.72
C GLU A 396 4.65 -19.24 6.24
N VAL A 397 4.55 -18.46 7.31
CA VAL A 397 5.70 -17.80 7.97
C VAL A 397 6.63 -18.82 8.64
N HIS A 398 6.06 -19.93 9.12
CA HIS A 398 6.79 -21.04 9.72
C HIS A 398 6.58 -22.32 8.89
N LYS A 399 7.57 -23.21 8.93
CA LYS A 399 7.58 -24.49 8.19
C LYS A 399 6.89 -25.61 8.95
#